data_AF-A0A951FD67-F1
#
_entry.id   AF-A0A951FD67-F1
#
_cell.length_a   1.000
_cell.length_b   1.000
_cell.length_c   1.000
_cell.angle_alpha   90.00
_cell.angle_beta   90.00
_cell.angle_gamma   90.00
#
_symmetry.space_group_name_H-M   'P 1'
#
loop_
_entity.id
_entity.type
_entity.pdbx_description
1 polymer ?
#
loop_
_entity_poly.entity_id
_entity_poly.type
_entity_poly.pdbx_seq_one_letter_code
_entity_poly.pdbx_strand_id
1 'polypeptide(L)'
;GSPYSALMADFEFGRLPRDVSMLQKLSNVAAAAHAPLITAAAPGLFDLQSFRDLDKPRDLAKIFESAELIKWRAFRESEDSRYVALALPHTMMRLPYGPSTIPVTEFHFVEDASKPEFFLWGNAAWSLAQRMTSAFARYGWTAAIRGYEGGGMVGGLPIYTFKSDDGDIAVQIPTEVAITDRREKELSDLGFIALCYRKGSDSATFFGGQTANKPKVYVQDDATANARLSAQLPYILATSRFAHYIKVIMRDKIGSFLTQGNVAELLNNWIAQYVMLNDDAGQELKSRYPLREARVDVTADPARPGCYRAVVFLRPHFQLEELTVSLRLVATLPPPAAG
;
A
#
# COMPACT_ATOMS: atom_id res chain seq x y z
N GLY A 1 -19.75 13.29 -14.22
CA GLY A 1 -19.48 12.06 -13.44
C GLY A 1 -18.34 12.30 -12.49
N SER A 2 -18.25 11.44 -11.47
CA SER A 2 -17.20 11.48 -10.43
C SER A 2 -16.16 10.40 -10.71
N PRO A 3 -14.85 10.68 -10.61
CA PRO A 3 -13.81 9.67 -10.78
C PRO A 3 -13.79 8.72 -9.58
N TYR A 4 -13.56 7.44 -9.85
CA TYR A 4 -13.32 6.44 -8.80
C TYR A 4 -11.88 6.57 -8.29
N SER A 5 -11.69 6.63 -6.96
CA SER A 5 -10.36 6.84 -6.35
C SER A 5 -9.51 5.58 -6.27
N ALA A 6 -10.14 4.42 -6.09
CA ALA A 6 -9.50 3.13 -5.97
C ALA A 6 -10.50 2.02 -6.35
N LEU A 7 -9.99 0.85 -6.70
CA LEU A 7 -10.78 -0.35 -7.01
C LEU A 7 -10.51 -1.40 -5.93
N MET A 8 -11.56 -1.88 -5.28
CA MET A 8 -11.47 -3.02 -4.37
C MET A 8 -11.84 -4.30 -5.13
N ALA A 9 -10.94 -5.27 -5.10
CA ALA A 9 -11.22 -6.61 -5.58
C ALA A 9 -11.06 -7.59 -4.43
N ASP A 10 -12.15 -8.23 -4.03
CA ASP A 10 -12.10 -9.27 -3.00
C ASP A 10 -11.78 -10.62 -3.64
N PHE A 11 -10.60 -10.68 -4.26
CA PHE A 11 -10.04 -11.88 -4.85
C PHE A 11 -8.62 -12.08 -4.33
N GLU A 12 -8.22 -13.33 -4.27
CA GLU A 12 -6.86 -13.74 -3.96
C GLU A 12 -6.20 -14.26 -5.24
N PHE A 13 -5.07 -13.67 -5.59
CA PHE A 13 -4.33 -14.03 -6.81
C PHE A 13 -3.18 -14.98 -6.49
N GLY A 14 -3.20 -16.15 -7.12
CA GLY A 14 -2.14 -17.15 -7.03
C GLY A 14 -1.14 -17.06 -8.19
N ARG A 15 -0.25 -18.07 -8.27
CA ARG A 15 0.76 -18.19 -9.34
C ARG A 15 0.21 -18.62 -10.70
N LEU A 16 -1.07 -19.04 -10.78
CA LEU A 16 -1.62 -19.62 -11.98
C LEU A 16 -1.62 -18.59 -13.13
N PRO A 17 -1.32 -19.01 -14.38
CA PRO A 17 -1.30 -18.10 -15.53
C PRO A 17 -2.61 -17.32 -15.75
N ARG A 18 -3.75 -17.90 -15.36
CA ARG A 18 -5.07 -17.26 -15.43
C ARG A 18 -5.16 -16.07 -14.48
N ASP A 19 -4.71 -16.26 -13.24
CA ASP A 19 -4.74 -15.23 -12.19
C ASP A 19 -3.86 -14.05 -12.58
N VAL A 20 -2.63 -14.33 -13.03
CA VAL A 20 -1.71 -13.28 -13.51
C VAL A 20 -2.28 -12.53 -14.72
N SER A 21 -2.92 -13.24 -15.65
CA SER A 21 -3.57 -12.59 -16.81
C SER A 21 -4.76 -11.72 -16.42
N MET A 22 -5.56 -12.15 -15.43
CA MET A 22 -6.65 -11.34 -14.89
C MET A 22 -6.11 -10.10 -14.17
N LEU A 23 -5.08 -10.27 -13.34
CA LEU A 23 -4.42 -9.17 -12.63
C LEU A 23 -3.85 -8.14 -13.60
N GLN A 24 -3.24 -8.59 -14.70
CA GLN A 24 -2.77 -7.71 -15.78
C GLN A 24 -3.91 -6.92 -16.44
N LYS A 25 -5.05 -7.55 -16.71
CA LYS A 25 -6.19 -6.81 -17.29
C LYS A 25 -6.75 -5.77 -16.32
N LEU A 26 -6.85 -6.13 -15.03
CA LEU A 26 -7.29 -5.21 -14.00
C LEU A 26 -6.30 -4.07 -13.79
N SER A 27 -4.98 -4.32 -13.86
CA SER A 27 -3.97 -3.27 -13.75
C SER A 27 -4.10 -2.24 -14.86
N ASN A 28 -4.38 -2.67 -16.09
CA ASN A 28 -4.56 -1.76 -17.21
C ASN A 28 -5.79 -0.84 -17.00
N VAL A 29 -6.88 -1.39 -16.45
CA VAL A 29 -8.07 -0.59 -16.10
C VAL A 29 -7.76 0.37 -14.96
N ALA A 30 -7.08 -0.10 -13.91
CA ALA A 30 -6.68 0.70 -12.76
C ALA A 30 -5.77 1.87 -13.17
N ALA A 31 -4.78 1.61 -14.03
CA ALA A 31 -3.87 2.61 -14.56
C ALA A 31 -4.60 3.65 -15.43
N ALA A 32 -5.45 3.20 -16.36
CA ALA A 32 -6.22 4.09 -17.23
C ALA A 32 -7.21 4.98 -16.47
N ALA A 33 -7.78 4.47 -15.37
CA ALA A 33 -8.71 5.22 -14.52
C ALA A 33 -8.01 6.08 -13.45
N HIS A 34 -6.69 5.94 -13.28
CA HIS A 34 -5.97 6.43 -12.11
C HIS A 34 -6.68 6.01 -10.80
N ALA A 35 -7.00 4.72 -10.69
CA ALA A 35 -7.72 4.15 -9.56
C ALA A 35 -7.02 2.85 -9.13
N PRO A 36 -6.04 2.92 -8.21
CA PRO A 36 -5.25 1.76 -7.80
C PRO A 36 -6.14 0.61 -7.33
N LEU A 37 -5.82 -0.60 -7.78
CA LEU A 37 -6.45 -1.86 -7.41
C LEU A 37 -5.85 -2.37 -6.11
N ILE A 38 -6.71 -2.59 -5.12
CA ILE A 38 -6.36 -3.18 -3.84
C ILE A 38 -7.02 -4.57 -3.77
N THR A 39 -6.20 -5.60 -3.59
CA THR A 39 -6.61 -7.01 -3.58
C THR A 39 -5.64 -7.83 -2.71
N ALA A 40 -5.77 -9.15 -2.64
CA ALA A 40 -4.87 -10.01 -1.87
C ALA A 40 -4.01 -10.95 -2.72
N ALA A 41 -2.87 -11.34 -2.16
CA ALA A 41 -2.10 -12.48 -2.64
C ALA A 41 -2.63 -13.77 -2.00
N ALA A 42 -2.78 -14.84 -2.78
CA ALA A 42 -3.06 -16.16 -2.24
C ALA A 42 -1.78 -16.82 -1.68
N PRO A 43 -1.86 -17.70 -0.66
CA PRO A 43 -0.71 -18.48 -0.19
C PRO A 43 -0.02 -19.25 -1.31
N GLY A 44 -0.80 -19.74 -2.29
CA GLY A 44 -0.31 -20.49 -3.44
C GLY A 44 0.62 -19.70 -4.37
N LEU A 45 0.65 -18.36 -4.28
CA LEU A 45 1.64 -17.51 -4.98
C LEU A 45 3.06 -17.74 -4.44
N PHE A 46 3.19 -18.12 -3.16
CA PHE A 46 4.44 -18.43 -2.47
C PHE A 46 4.73 -19.94 -2.44
N ASP A 47 4.01 -20.75 -3.23
CA ASP A 47 4.06 -22.22 -3.14
C ASP A 47 3.70 -22.77 -1.74
N LEU A 48 2.86 -22.03 -1.01
CA LEU A 48 2.37 -22.41 0.32
C LEU A 48 0.91 -22.85 0.26
N GLN A 49 0.53 -23.76 1.16
CA GLN A 49 -0.88 -24.12 1.36
C GLN A 49 -1.61 -23.10 2.24
N SER A 50 -0.88 -22.46 3.17
CA SER A 50 -1.39 -21.43 4.08
C SER A 50 -0.28 -20.45 4.42
N PHE A 51 -0.64 -19.20 4.74
CA PHE A 51 0.31 -18.22 5.25
C PHE A 51 0.91 -18.60 6.62
N ARG A 52 0.34 -19.60 7.31
CA ARG A 52 0.96 -20.20 8.51
C ARG A 52 2.34 -20.81 8.24
N ASP A 53 2.56 -21.23 7.01
CA ASP A 53 3.81 -21.85 6.56
C ASP A 53 4.85 -20.83 6.07
N LEU A 54 4.60 -19.54 6.26
CA LEU A 54 5.46 -18.46 5.76
C LEU A 54 6.86 -18.43 6.41
N ASP A 55 7.01 -19.09 7.56
CA ASP A 55 8.29 -19.26 8.24
C ASP A 55 9.16 -20.36 7.61
N LYS A 56 8.55 -21.36 6.94
CA LYS A 56 9.26 -22.53 6.37
C LYS A 56 10.32 -22.17 5.32
N PRO A 57 10.06 -21.32 4.31
CA PRO A 57 11.06 -21.04 3.27
C PRO A 57 12.14 -20.10 3.80
N ARG A 58 13.41 -20.52 3.82
CA ARG A 58 14.52 -19.69 4.33
C ARG A 58 14.64 -18.31 3.65
N ASP A 59 14.26 -18.24 2.37
CA ASP A 59 14.35 -17.06 1.51
C ASP A 59 13.15 -17.04 0.58
N LEU A 60 12.27 -16.03 0.75
CA LEU A 60 11.07 -15.89 -0.08
C LEU A 60 11.39 -15.52 -1.52
N ALA A 61 12.48 -14.79 -1.77
CA ALA A 61 12.82 -14.32 -3.12
C ALA A 61 13.12 -15.48 -4.07
N LYS A 62 13.75 -16.55 -3.57
CA LYS A 62 14.06 -17.76 -4.35
C LYS A 62 12.82 -18.47 -4.88
N ILE A 63 11.70 -18.42 -4.17
CA ILE A 63 10.43 -18.99 -4.65
C ILE A 63 10.06 -18.36 -6.00
N PHE A 64 10.22 -17.03 -6.08
CA PHE A 64 9.90 -16.24 -7.25
C PHE A 64 10.90 -16.35 -8.40
N GLU A 65 11.96 -17.15 -8.29
CA GLU A 65 12.90 -17.45 -9.39
C GLU A 65 12.45 -18.65 -10.24
N SER A 66 11.54 -19.47 -9.72
CA SER A 66 10.99 -20.65 -10.42
C SER A 66 10.46 -20.33 -11.83
N ALA A 67 10.57 -21.29 -12.75
CA ALA A 67 10.02 -21.17 -14.11
C ALA A 67 8.50 -20.98 -14.12
N GLU A 68 7.79 -21.49 -13.12
CA GLU A 68 6.34 -21.32 -12.99
C GLU A 68 5.92 -19.85 -12.82
N LEU A 69 6.81 -19.02 -12.27
CA LEU A 69 6.56 -17.61 -11.96
C LEU A 69 7.12 -16.64 -13.01
N ILE A 70 7.49 -17.13 -14.21
CA ILE A 70 7.95 -16.26 -15.32
C ILE A 70 6.90 -15.18 -15.65
N LYS A 71 5.62 -15.57 -15.74
CA LYS A 71 4.53 -14.61 -16.03
C LYS A 71 4.35 -13.59 -14.91
N TRP A 72 4.48 -14.02 -13.65
CA TRP A 72 4.42 -13.12 -12.49
C TRP A 72 5.56 -12.10 -12.53
N ARG A 73 6.81 -12.53 -12.79
CA ARG A 73 7.95 -11.62 -12.94
C ARG A 73 7.74 -10.62 -14.07
N ALA A 74 7.28 -11.08 -15.24
CA ALA A 74 6.97 -10.21 -16.37
C ALA A 74 5.85 -9.19 -16.02
N PHE A 75 4.84 -9.61 -15.27
CA PHE A 75 3.80 -8.70 -14.77
C PHE A 75 4.39 -7.61 -13.86
N ARG A 76 5.25 -7.97 -12.90
CA ARG A 76 5.90 -7.00 -12.00
C ARG A 76 6.80 -6.00 -12.75
N GLU A 77 7.33 -6.35 -13.91
CA GLU A 77 8.14 -5.46 -14.75
C GLU A 77 7.31 -4.48 -15.58
N SER A 78 6.01 -4.72 -15.73
CA SER A 78 5.09 -3.83 -16.45
C SER A 78 4.85 -2.52 -15.70
N GLU A 79 4.62 -1.42 -16.42
CA GLU A 79 4.35 -0.12 -15.79
C GLU A 79 3.01 -0.09 -15.05
N ASP A 80 1.99 -0.77 -15.60
CA ASP A 80 0.64 -0.79 -15.02
C ASP A 80 0.58 -1.55 -13.68
N SER A 81 1.54 -2.44 -13.40
CA SER A 81 1.64 -3.12 -12.09
C SER A 81 1.83 -2.17 -10.91
N ARG A 82 2.25 -0.91 -11.15
CA ARG A 82 2.30 0.15 -10.13
C ARG A 82 0.93 0.50 -9.55
N TYR A 83 -0.13 0.19 -10.27
CA TYR A 83 -1.51 0.41 -9.82
C TYR A 83 -2.10 -0.79 -9.09
N VAL A 84 -1.31 -1.81 -8.74
CA VAL A 84 -1.79 -3.00 -8.04
C VAL A 84 -1.10 -3.15 -6.70
N ALA A 85 -1.89 -3.29 -5.63
CA ALA A 85 -1.42 -3.57 -4.29
C ALA A 85 -2.01 -4.90 -3.80
N LEU A 86 -1.14 -5.78 -3.28
CA LEU A 86 -1.50 -7.11 -2.81
C LEU A 86 -1.26 -7.19 -1.30
N ALA A 87 -2.34 -7.24 -0.53
CA ALA A 87 -2.29 -7.38 0.91
C ALA A 87 -2.24 -8.85 1.35
N LEU A 88 -1.58 -9.11 2.49
CA LEU A 88 -1.52 -10.41 3.16
C LEU A 88 -1.10 -10.22 4.64
N PRO A 89 -1.26 -11.22 5.52
CA PRO A 89 -2.01 -12.47 5.37
C PRO A 89 -3.51 -12.22 5.60
N HIS A 90 -4.35 -13.26 5.69
CA HIS A 90 -5.74 -13.07 6.10
C HIS A 90 -5.86 -12.61 7.56
N THR A 91 -6.97 -11.93 7.84
CA THR A 91 -7.36 -11.47 9.18
C THR A 91 -8.63 -12.16 9.66
N MET A 92 -8.72 -12.45 10.95
CA MET A 92 -9.93 -12.96 11.57
C MET A 92 -11.01 -11.89 11.51
N MET A 93 -12.13 -12.21 10.85
CA MET A 93 -13.24 -11.27 10.66
C MET A 93 -14.24 -11.30 11.81
N ARG A 94 -14.32 -12.44 12.52
CA ARG A 94 -15.31 -12.69 13.57
C ARG A 94 -14.74 -13.69 14.59
N LEU A 95 -15.07 -13.47 15.87
CA LEU A 95 -14.81 -14.47 16.91
C LEU A 95 -15.75 -15.68 16.74
N PRO A 96 -15.29 -16.90 17.04
CA PRO A 96 -16.16 -18.07 16.99
C PRO A 96 -17.36 -17.91 17.94
N TYR A 97 -18.53 -18.42 17.54
CA TYR A 97 -19.72 -18.40 18.37
C TYR A 97 -19.54 -19.29 19.59
N GLY A 98 -20.01 -18.81 20.74
CA GLY A 98 -19.92 -19.55 21.99
C GLY A 98 -20.44 -18.74 23.18
N PRO A 99 -20.81 -19.40 24.29
CA PRO A 99 -21.34 -18.73 25.48
C PRO A 99 -20.40 -17.68 26.08
N SER A 100 -19.08 -17.87 25.97
CA SER A 100 -18.06 -16.97 26.49
C SER A 100 -17.56 -15.93 25.47
N THR A 101 -17.97 -16.03 24.21
CA THR A 101 -17.55 -15.15 23.12
C THR A 101 -18.76 -14.42 22.54
N ILE A 102 -19.35 -14.96 21.47
CA ILE A 102 -20.55 -14.42 20.81
C ILE A 102 -21.67 -15.46 21.02
N PRO A 103 -22.58 -15.26 21.99
CA PRO A 103 -23.67 -16.19 22.22
C PRO A 103 -24.74 -16.08 21.14
N VAL A 104 -25.33 -17.22 20.76
CA VAL A 104 -26.50 -17.30 19.87
C VAL A 104 -27.77 -17.36 20.71
N THR A 105 -28.80 -16.62 20.33
CA THR A 105 -30.05 -16.49 21.12
C THR A 105 -31.03 -17.64 20.90
N GLU A 106 -31.03 -18.24 19.72
CA GLU A 106 -32.05 -19.17 19.24
C GLU A 106 -31.83 -20.59 19.77
N PHE A 107 -30.58 -21.01 19.89
CA PHE A 107 -30.21 -22.34 20.39
C PHE A 107 -28.79 -22.33 20.96
N HIS A 108 -28.48 -23.34 21.77
CA HIS A 108 -27.15 -23.51 22.35
C HIS A 108 -26.15 -23.94 21.27
N PHE A 109 -25.49 -22.95 20.66
CA PHE A 109 -24.47 -23.14 19.63
C PHE A 109 -23.07 -22.86 20.19
N VAL A 110 -22.15 -23.79 19.93
CA VAL A 110 -20.72 -23.63 20.20
C VAL A 110 -20.00 -23.98 18.91
N GLU A 111 -19.35 -22.98 18.31
CA GLU A 111 -18.58 -23.16 17.08
C GLU A 111 -17.26 -23.89 17.40
N ASP A 112 -16.89 -24.86 16.56
CA ASP A 112 -15.64 -25.57 16.71
C ASP A 112 -14.47 -24.65 16.33
N ALA A 113 -13.70 -24.24 17.34
CA ALA A 113 -12.51 -23.41 17.21
C ALA A 113 -11.22 -24.19 17.55
N SER A 114 -11.26 -25.52 17.46
CA SER A 114 -10.10 -26.39 17.74
C SER A 114 -8.98 -26.25 16.73
N LYS A 115 -9.29 -25.85 15.50
CA LYS A 115 -8.30 -25.69 14.42
C LYS A 115 -8.30 -24.28 13.84
N PRO A 116 -7.10 -23.76 13.51
CA PRO A 116 -6.98 -22.45 12.88
C PRO A 116 -7.72 -22.32 11.54
N GLU A 117 -7.94 -23.41 10.78
CA GLU A 117 -8.74 -23.39 9.54
C GLU A 117 -10.25 -23.16 9.74
N PHE A 118 -10.78 -23.35 10.95
CA PHE A 118 -12.21 -23.18 11.22
C PHE A 118 -12.61 -21.73 11.53
N PHE A 119 -11.63 -20.85 11.77
CA PHE A 119 -11.90 -19.43 11.95
C PHE A 119 -12.34 -18.78 10.65
N LEU A 120 -13.20 -17.78 10.77
CA LEU A 120 -13.62 -16.97 9.63
C LEU A 120 -12.52 -15.98 9.24
N TRP A 121 -11.64 -16.42 8.34
CA TRP A 121 -10.60 -15.60 7.74
C TRP A 121 -11.18 -14.72 6.62
N GLY A 122 -10.67 -13.49 6.54
CA GLY A 122 -11.02 -12.55 5.50
C GLY A 122 -9.81 -11.80 4.97
N ASN A 123 -10.02 -11.18 3.83
CA ASN A 123 -8.99 -10.53 3.04
C ASN A 123 -8.45 -9.25 3.71
N ALA A 124 -7.13 -9.18 3.95
CA ALA A 124 -6.48 -8.00 4.52
C ALA A 124 -6.54 -6.75 3.62
N ALA A 125 -6.90 -6.89 2.34
CA ALA A 125 -7.19 -5.77 1.45
C ALA A 125 -8.26 -4.85 2.05
N TRP A 126 -9.27 -5.40 2.73
CA TRP A 126 -10.30 -4.61 3.41
C TRP A 126 -9.74 -3.79 4.58
N SER A 127 -8.79 -4.35 5.34
CA SER A 127 -8.08 -3.63 6.40
C SER A 127 -7.25 -2.48 5.83
N LEU A 128 -6.60 -2.68 4.68
CA LEU A 128 -5.87 -1.61 3.98
C LEU A 128 -6.82 -0.53 3.43
N ALA A 129 -7.95 -0.93 2.85
CA ALA A 129 -8.98 -0.01 2.37
C ALA A 129 -9.58 0.84 3.50
N GLN A 130 -9.74 0.26 4.69
CA GLN A 130 -10.14 0.99 5.89
C GLN A 130 -9.09 2.05 6.26
N ARG A 131 -7.79 1.74 6.19
CA ARG A 131 -6.72 2.74 6.41
C ARG A 131 -6.78 3.86 5.38
N MET A 132 -6.96 3.54 4.10
CA MET A 132 -7.12 4.53 3.02
C MET A 132 -8.31 5.45 3.27
N THR A 133 -9.46 4.89 3.63
CA THR A 133 -10.67 5.67 3.90
C THR A 133 -10.52 6.54 5.16
N SER A 134 -9.88 6.01 6.20
CA SER A 134 -9.57 6.78 7.42
C SER A 134 -8.62 7.94 7.14
N ALA A 135 -7.57 7.71 6.35
CA ALA A 135 -6.63 8.76 5.95
C ALA A 135 -7.34 9.86 5.17
N PHE A 136 -8.17 9.48 4.18
CA PHE A 136 -8.95 10.45 3.41
C PHE A 136 -9.92 11.24 4.28
N ALA A 137 -10.64 10.60 5.20
CA ALA A 137 -11.58 11.26 6.09
C ALA A 137 -10.91 12.28 7.03
N ARG A 138 -9.68 12.01 7.47
CA ARG A 138 -8.92 12.88 8.39
C ARG A 138 -8.18 14.01 7.67
N TYR A 139 -7.59 13.71 6.51
CA TYR A 139 -6.61 14.59 5.86
C TYR A 139 -7.00 15.05 4.46
N GLY A 140 -8.05 14.48 3.86
CA GLY A 140 -8.40 14.71 2.45
C GLY A 140 -7.48 13.98 1.46
N TRP A 141 -6.49 13.23 1.96
CA TRP A 141 -5.48 12.51 1.19
C TRP A 141 -5.18 11.15 1.82
N THR A 142 -4.62 10.24 1.03
CA THR A 142 -4.40 8.84 1.40
C THR A 142 -2.93 8.48 1.56
N ALA A 143 -2.08 9.45 1.89
CA ALA A 143 -0.65 9.21 2.11
C ALA A 143 -0.37 8.52 3.46
N ALA A 144 -1.19 8.80 4.48
CA ALA A 144 -1.05 8.30 5.84
C ALA A 144 -1.72 6.93 6.04
N ILE A 145 -1.21 5.91 5.36
CA ILE A 145 -1.78 4.54 5.35
C ILE A 145 -0.80 3.44 5.77
N ARG A 146 0.43 3.80 6.17
CA ARG A 146 1.49 2.88 6.55
C ARG A 146 2.27 3.39 7.76
N GLY A 147 3.00 2.50 8.43
CA GLY A 147 3.70 2.76 9.68
C GLY A 147 2.76 2.80 10.89
N TYR A 148 3.29 2.47 12.06
CA TYR A 148 2.50 2.40 13.30
C TYR A 148 1.89 3.77 13.66
N GLU A 149 2.74 4.80 13.76
CA GLU A 149 2.29 6.18 13.96
C GLU A 149 1.86 6.84 12.64
N GLY A 150 2.32 6.30 11.51
CA GLY A 150 2.10 6.79 10.14
C GLY A 150 0.67 6.61 9.59
N GLY A 151 -0.24 6.00 10.34
CA GLY A 151 -1.64 5.74 9.96
C GLY A 151 -1.93 4.34 9.43
N GLY A 152 -0.93 3.44 9.42
CA GLY A 152 -1.06 2.04 9.00
C GLY A 152 -1.57 1.08 10.08
N MET A 153 -1.69 1.52 11.34
CA MET A 153 -2.19 0.70 12.43
C MET A 153 -3.69 0.42 12.28
N VAL A 154 -4.07 -0.85 12.32
CA VAL A 154 -5.43 -1.39 12.39
C VAL A 154 -5.64 -1.90 13.81
N GLY A 155 -6.63 -1.36 14.52
CA GLY A 155 -6.96 -1.74 15.90
C GLY A 155 -8.34 -2.37 16.01
N GLY A 156 -8.65 -2.95 17.17
CA GLY A 156 -9.93 -3.61 17.43
C GLY A 156 -10.09 -4.93 16.69
N LEU A 157 -8.98 -5.64 16.43
CA LEU A 157 -9.02 -6.93 15.76
C LEU A 157 -9.54 -8.02 16.72
N PRO A 158 -10.32 -9.00 16.24
CA PRO A 158 -10.79 -10.12 17.05
C PRO A 158 -9.62 -10.91 17.66
N ILE A 159 -9.60 -11.03 18.99
CA ILE A 159 -8.69 -11.92 19.72
C ILE A 159 -9.49 -13.05 20.33
N TYR A 160 -9.16 -14.28 19.98
CA TYR A 160 -9.76 -15.46 20.60
C TYR A 160 -8.79 -16.08 21.60
N THR A 161 -9.25 -16.29 22.84
CA THR A 161 -8.48 -16.95 23.89
C THR A 161 -9.07 -18.32 24.17
N PHE A 162 -8.21 -19.32 24.36
CA PHE A 162 -8.60 -20.69 24.64
C PHE A 162 -7.64 -21.33 25.63
N LYS A 163 -8.06 -22.41 26.27
CA LYS A 163 -7.17 -23.20 27.13
C LYS A 163 -6.40 -24.18 26.25
N SER A 164 -5.08 -24.17 26.34
CA SER A 164 -4.22 -25.15 25.66
C SER A 164 -4.32 -26.51 26.33
N ASP A 165 -3.76 -27.53 25.67
CA ASP A 165 -3.67 -28.89 26.21
C ASP A 165 -2.85 -28.94 27.52
N ASP A 166 -1.91 -28.01 27.68
CA ASP A 166 -1.09 -27.85 28.90
C ASP A 166 -1.84 -27.11 30.03
N GLY A 167 -3.06 -26.65 29.79
CA GLY A 167 -3.90 -25.95 30.76
C GLY A 167 -3.69 -24.43 30.84
N ASP A 168 -2.71 -23.90 30.10
CA ASP A 168 -2.43 -22.47 30.00
C ASP A 168 -3.44 -21.75 29.10
N ILE A 169 -3.62 -20.43 29.32
CA ILE A 169 -4.42 -19.60 28.42
C ILE A 169 -3.57 -19.25 27.20
N ALA A 170 -3.92 -19.84 26.06
CA ALA A 170 -3.37 -19.52 24.76
C ALA A 170 -4.23 -18.49 24.03
N VAL A 171 -3.61 -17.78 23.08
CA VAL A 171 -4.25 -16.75 22.27
C VAL A 171 -4.11 -17.11 20.80
N GLN A 172 -5.24 -17.22 20.11
CA GLN A 172 -5.26 -17.20 18.65
C GLN A 172 -5.10 -15.76 18.18
N ILE A 173 -4.00 -15.51 17.46
CA ILE A 173 -3.69 -14.19 16.92
C ILE A 173 -4.69 -13.79 15.81
N PRO A 174 -4.93 -12.48 15.62
CA PRO A 174 -5.92 -11.96 14.67
C PRO A 174 -5.51 -12.08 13.20
N THR A 175 -4.22 -12.31 12.92
CA THR A 175 -3.71 -12.61 11.58
C THR A 175 -3.38 -14.10 11.48
N GLU A 176 -3.38 -14.70 10.29
CA GLU A 176 -3.08 -16.14 10.17
C GLU A 176 -1.70 -16.52 10.70
N VAL A 177 -0.75 -15.58 10.62
CA VAL A 177 0.65 -15.76 11.04
C VAL A 177 1.18 -14.46 11.64
N ALA A 178 2.11 -14.58 12.58
CA ALA A 178 2.89 -13.45 13.09
C ALA A 178 4.11 -13.23 12.18
N ILE A 179 4.13 -12.11 11.46
CA ILE A 179 5.21 -11.75 10.53
C ILE A 179 6.30 -10.98 11.30
N THR A 180 7.54 -11.45 11.22
CA THR A 180 8.71 -10.77 11.80
C THR A 180 9.18 -9.61 10.91
N ASP A 181 9.91 -8.64 11.47
CA ASP A 181 10.42 -7.47 10.73
C ASP A 181 11.24 -7.89 9.49
N ARG A 182 12.06 -8.93 9.61
CA ARG A 182 12.80 -9.48 8.48
C ARG A 182 11.87 -9.98 7.37
N ARG A 183 10.81 -10.70 7.73
CA ARG A 183 9.84 -11.22 6.75
C ARG A 183 9.00 -10.11 6.13
N GLU A 184 8.63 -9.11 6.91
CA GLU A 184 7.95 -7.91 6.41
C GLU A 184 8.79 -7.25 5.32
N LYS A 185 10.10 -7.05 5.57
CA LYS A 185 11.01 -6.47 4.59
C LYS A 185 11.15 -7.33 3.33
N GLU A 186 11.32 -8.65 3.48
CA GLU A 186 11.38 -9.60 2.35
C GLU A 186 10.10 -9.51 1.48
N LEU A 187 8.92 -9.45 2.12
CA LEU A 187 7.63 -9.32 1.43
C LEU A 187 7.47 -7.96 0.73
N SER A 188 7.89 -6.89 1.39
CA SER A 188 7.89 -5.53 0.86
C SER A 188 8.75 -5.43 -0.41
N ASP A 189 9.97 -5.97 -0.39
CA ASP A 189 10.85 -6.02 -1.56
C ASP A 189 10.27 -6.85 -2.72
N LEU A 190 9.42 -7.83 -2.38
CA LEU A 190 8.69 -8.65 -3.33
C LEU A 190 7.37 -8.02 -3.83
N GLY A 191 7.05 -6.80 -3.39
CA GLY A 191 5.89 -6.04 -3.87
C GLY A 191 4.57 -6.41 -3.18
N PHE A 192 4.65 -6.89 -1.94
CA PHE A 192 3.48 -7.22 -1.11
C PHE A 192 3.35 -6.26 0.07
N ILE A 193 2.12 -6.08 0.53
CA ILE A 193 1.79 -5.26 1.70
C ILE A 193 1.40 -6.21 2.84
N ALA A 194 2.30 -6.35 3.82
CA ALA A 194 2.10 -7.25 4.95
C ALA A 194 1.41 -6.55 6.13
N LEU A 195 0.36 -7.18 6.66
CA LEU A 195 -0.28 -6.77 7.91
C LEU A 195 0.38 -7.50 9.08
N CYS A 196 1.22 -6.77 9.83
CA CYS A 196 2.01 -7.34 10.91
C CYS A 196 1.28 -7.21 12.25
N TYR A 197 0.90 -8.35 12.83
CA TYR A 197 0.33 -8.41 14.17
C TYR A 197 1.30 -7.89 15.23
N ARG A 198 0.82 -7.01 16.11
CA ARG A 198 1.59 -6.55 17.26
C ARG A 198 1.34 -7.48 18.44
N LYS A 199 2.35 -8.28 18.76
CA LYS A 199 2.35 -9.26 19.86
C LYS A 199 1.81 -8.66 21.17
N GLY A 200 0.78 -9.31 21.73
CA GLY A 200 0.17 -8.94 23.01
C GLY A 200 -0.82 -7.78 22.93
N SER A 201 -1.33 -7.45 21.74
CA SER A 201 -2.33 -6.39 21.55
C SER A 201 -3.44 -6.85 20.61
N ASP A 202 -4.49 -6.07 20.43
CA ASP A 202 -5.57 -6.28 19.46
C ASP A 202 -5.34 -5.51 18.15
N SER A 203 -4.06 -5.23 17.86
CA SER A 203 -3.65 -4.39 16.75
C SER A 203 -2.70 -5.09 15.80
N ALA A 204 -2.76 -4.69 14.53
CA ALA A 204 -1.80 -5.03 13.51
C ALA A 204 -1.45 -3.77 12.70
N THR A 205 -0.33 -3.75 11.99
CA THR A 205 0.14 -2.57 11.27
C THR A 205 0.68 -2.92 9.90
N PHE A 206 0.31 -2.13 8.90
CA PHE A 206 0.99 -2.12 7.61
C PHE A 206 2.23 -1.23 7.71
N PHE A 207 3.43 -1.81 7.69
CA PHE A 207 4.68 -1.04 7.73
C PHE A 207 5.12 -0.61 6.33
N GLY A 208 5.07 -1.53 5.37
CA GLY A 208 5.27 -1.27 3.95
C GLY A 208 4.09 -0.59 3.25
N GLY A 209 4.31 -0.26 1.98
CA GLY A 209 3.30 0.30 1.09
C GLY A 209 3.68 0.06 -0.37
N GLN A 210 4.33 -1.07 -0.66
CA GLN A 210 4.81 -1.39 -2.00
C GLN A 210 3.67 -1.88 -2.88
N THR A 211 3.75 -1.54 -4.15
CA THR A 211 2.88 -2.07 -5.20
C THR A 211 3.51 -3.35 -5.75
N ALA A 212 2.79 -4.09 -6.59
CA ALA A 212 3.34 -5.27 -7.25
C ALA A 212 4.53 -4.93 -8.17
N ASN A 213 4.70 -3.67 -8.58
CA ASN A 213 5.77 -3.26 -9.47
C ASN A 213 7.17 -3.57 -8.88
N LYS A 214 8.06 -4.08 -9.74
CA LYS A 214 9.48 -4.16 -9.45
C LYS A 214 10.15 -2.90 -10.00
N PRO A 215 10.59 -1.96 -9.13
CA PRO A 215 11.21 -0.73 -9.60
C PRO A 215 12.53 -1.04 -10.32
N LYS A 216 12.73 -0.42 -11.49
CA LYS A 216 13.96 -0.56 -12.28
C LYS A 216 15.12 0.16 -11.57
N VAL A 217 16.30 -0.45 -11.64
CA VAL A 217 17.55 0.17 -11.19
C VAL A 217 18.25 0.77 -12.41
N TYR A 218 18.62 2.04 -12.29
CA TYR A 218 19.31 2.79 -13.33
C TYR A 218 20.73 3.15 -12.86
N VAL A 219 21.57 3.55 -13.80
CA VAL A 219 22.92 4.06 -13.50
C VAL A 219 22.85 5.39 -12.73
N GLN A 220 21.85 6.22 -13.02
CA GLN A 220 21.62 7.48 -12.33
C GLN A 220 20.78 7.26 -11.08
N ASP A 221 21.26 7.77 -9.95
CA ASP A 221 20.59 7.64 -8.66
C ASP A 221 19.20 8.28 -8.66
N ASP A 222 19.04 9.45 -9.29
CA ASP A 222 17.75 10.14 -9.41
C ASP A 222 16.71 9.31 -10.17
N ALA A 223 17.13 8.65 -11.26
CA ALA A 223 16.24 7.79 -12.03
C ALA A 223 15.80 6.56 -11.21
N THR A 224 16.72 5.99 -10.43
CA THR A 224 16.42 4.89 -9.49
C THR A 224 15.48 5.34 -8.38
N ALA A 225 15.69 6.54 -7.81
CA ALA A 225 14.82 7.11 -6.79
C ALA A 225 13.39 7.33 -7.33
N ASN A 226 13.25 7.88 -8.53
CA ASN A 226 11.96 8.08 -9.18
C ASN A 226 11.22 6.76 -9.46
N ALA A 227 11.95 5.73 -9.88
CA ALA A 227 11.37 4.39 -10.08
C ALA A 227 10.88 3.77 -8.76
N ARG A 228 11.64 3.93 -7.68
CA ARG A 228 11.25 3.47 -6.34
C ARG A 228 10.00 4.20 -5.84
N LEU A 229 9.94 5.53 -5.93
CA LEU A 229 8.76 6.31 -5.55
C LEU A 229 7.52 5.86 -6.32
N SER A 230 7.68 5.56 -7.61
CA SER A 230 6.58 5.10 -8.48
C SER A 230 6.11 3.67 -8.19
N ALA A 231 6.82 2.91 -7.36
CA ALA A 231 6.43 1.57 -6.94
C ALA A 231 5.71 1.57 -5.57
N GLN A 232 5.42 2.73 -4.99
CA GLN A 232 4.78 2.84 -3.67
C GLN A 232 3.35 3.34 -3.77
N LEU A 233 2.44 2.60 -3.13
CA LEU A 233 1.01 2.85 -3.11
C LEU A 233 0.63 4.24 -2.55
N PRO A 234 1.21 4.74 -1.44
CA PRO A 234 0.86 6.07 -0.92
C PRO A 234 1.06 7.18 -1.97
N TYR A 235 2.15 7.11 -2.74
CA TYR A 235 2.44 8.11 -3.78
C TYR A 235 1.62 7.88 -5.04
N ILE A 236 1.36 6.62 -5.43
CA ILE A 236 0.46 6.31 -6.56
C ILE A 236 -0.97 6.80 -6.28
N LEU A 237 -1.47 6.65 -5.06
CA LEU A 237 -2.77 7.19 -4.67
C LEU A 237 -2.79 8.73 -4.72
N ALA A 238 -1.73 9.39 -4.22
CA ALA A 238 -1.63 10.84 -4.26
C ALA A 238 -1.60 11.36 -5.71
N THR A 239 -0.74 10.79 -6.56
CA THR A 239 -0.64 11.19 -7.98
C THR A 239 -1.94 10.93 -8.74
N SER A 240 -2.60 9.80 -8.48
CA SER A 240 -3.92 9.48 -9.03
C SER A 240 -4.96 10.54 -8.70
N ARG A 241 -4.98 11.02 -7.45
CA ARG A 241 -5.91 12.06 -7.01
C ARG A 241 -5.62 13.42 -7.67
N PHE A 242 -4.35 13.79 -7.86
CA PHE A 242 -4.00 14.97 -8.64
C PHE A 242 -4.45 14.86 -10.09
N ALA A 243 -4.30 13.69 -10.73
CA ALA A 243 -4.79 13.45 -12.07
C ALA A 243 -6.32 13.63 -12.17
N HIS A 244 -7.07 13.15 -11.18
CA HIS A 244 -8.52 13.36 -11.10
C HIS A 244 -8.90 14.84 -11.02
N TYR A 245 -8.23 15.62 -10.16
CA TYR A 245 -8.50 17.05 -10.03
C TYR A 245 -8.20 17.79 -11.32
N ILE A 246 -7.01 17.60 -11.91
CA ILE A 246 -6.61 18.26 -13.16
C ILE A 246 -7.60 17.93 -14.28
N LYS A 247 -8.04 16.66 -14.37
CA LYS A 247 -9.02 16.24 -15.37
C LYS A 247 -10.35 17.00 -15.22
N VAL A 248 -10.83 17.21 -13.99
CA VAL A 248 -12.07 17.95 -13.73
C VAL A 248 -11.88 19.45 -14.00
N ILE A 249 -10.83 20.05 -13.42
CA ILE A 249 -10.52 21.49 -13.57
C ILE A 249 -10.42 21.85 -15.05
N MET A 250 -9.63 21.11 -15.82
CA MET A 250 -9.40 21.42 -17.23
C MET A 250 -10.62 21.13 -18.10
N ARG A 251 -11.44 20.12 -17.75
CA ARG A 251 -12.69 19.85 -18.48
C ARG A 251 -13.63 21.05 -18.42
N ASP A 252 -13.75 21.70 -17.26
CA ASP A 252 -14.64 22.84 -17.08
C ASP A 252 -14.12 24.11 -17.79
N LYS A 253 -12.84 24.13 -18.18
CA LYS A 253 -12.23 25.22 -18.95
C LYS A 253 -12.26 25.00 -20.47
N ILE A 254 -12.69 23.84 -20.96
CA ILE A 254 -12.79 23.58 -22.40
C ILE A 254 -13.77 24.57 -23.04
N GLY A 255 -13.34 25.26 -24.10
CA GLY A 255 -14.12 26.28 -24.80
C GLY A 255 -13.89 27.72 -24.30
N SER A 256 -13.11 27.91 -23.24
CA SER A 256 -12.71 29.26 -22.79
C SER A 256 -11.48 29.79 -23.54
N PHE A 257 -11.34 31.12 -23.59
CA PHE A 257 -10.22 31.81 -24.23
C PHE A 257 -8.98 31.82 -23.32
N LEU A 258 -8.31 30.67 -23.17
CA LEU A 258 -7.09 30.55 -22.37
C LEU A 258 -5.87 30.35 -23.27
N THR A 259 -4.83 31.15 -23.02
CA THR A 259 -3.51 30.95 -23.63
C THR A 259 -2.71 29.88 -22.87
N GLN A 260 -1.61 29.40 -23.47
CA GLN A 260 -0.64 28.53 -22.78
C GLN A 260 -0.22 29.09 -21.43
N GLY A 261 0.08 30.39 -21.36
CA GLY A 261 0.49 31.07 -20.13
C GLY A 261 -0.61 31.07 -19.07
N ASN A 262 -1.86 31.34 -19.47
CA ASN A 262 -2.98 31.33 -18.52
C ASN A 262 -3.26 29.92 -17.97
N VAL A 263 -3.14 28.88 -18.80
CA VAL A 263 -3.28 27.48 -18.33
C VAL A 263 -2.17 27.12 -17.36
N ALA A 264 -0.92 27.51 -17.66
CA ALA A 264 0.22 27.26 -16.78
C ALA A 264 0.04 27.97 -15.42
N GLU A 265 -0.33 29.25 -15.43
CA GLU A 265 -0.58 30.03 -14.22
C GLU A 265 -1.73 29.45 -13.38
N LEU A 266 -2.84 29.10 -14.02
CA LEU A 266 -3.99 28.49 -13.36
C LEU A 266 -3.61 27.20 -12.62
N LEU A 267 -2.91 26.30 -13.31
CA LEU A 267 -2.55 24.99 -12.74
C LEU A 267 -1.47 25.12 -11.66
N ASN A 268 -0.48 26.02 -11.83
CA ASN A 268 0.55 26.25 -10.80
C ASN A 268 -0.03 26.93 -9.55
N ASN A 269 -0.93 27.91 -9.71
CA ASN A 269 -1.60 28.55 -8.56
C ASN A 269 -2.50 27.57 -7.81
N TRP A 270 -3.19 26.68 -8.53
CA TRP A 270 -3.99 25.64 -7.91
C TRP A 270 -3.14 24.62 -7.16
N ILE A 271 -2.09 24.09 -7.78
CA ILE A 271 -1.30 23.02 -7.16
C ILE A 271 -0.49 23.51 -5.95
N ALA A 272 -0.10 24.78 -5.94
CA ALA A 272 0.59 25.41 -4.81
C ALA A 272 -0.22 25.35 -3.49
N GLN A 273 -1.55 25.22 -3.55
CA GLN A 273 -2.41 25.07 -2.38
C GLN A 273 -2.15 23.76 -1.61
N TYR A 274 -1.50 22.78 -2.24
CA TYR A 274 -1.17 21.48 -1.65
C TYR A 274 0.31 21.32 -1.32
N VAL A 275 1.11 22.38 -1.50
CA VAL A 275 2.55 22.38 -1.26
C VAL A 275 2.85 22.91 0.14
N MET A 276 3.66 22.18 0.89
CA MET A 276 4.16 22.57 2.21
C MET A 276 5.65 22.84 2.18
N LEU A 277 6.01 24.07 2.56
CA LEU A 277 7.40 24.51 2.53
C LEU A 277 8.19 24.21 3.81
N ASN A 278 7.51 23.94 4.92
CA ASN A 278 8.13 23.69 6.20
C ASN A 278 8.43 22.19 6.39
N ASP A 279 9.72 21.82 6.42
CA ASP A 279 10.15 20.44 6.63
C ASP A 279 10.00 19.99 8.09
N ASP A 280 9.92 20.90 9.05
CA ASP A 280 9.74 20.58 10.48
C ASP A 280 8.27 20.37 10.87
N ALA A 281 7.36 20.49 9.90
CA ALA A 281 5.95 20.25 10.14
C ALA A 281 5.69 18.80 10.60
N GLY A 282 4.80 18.67 11.58
CA GLY A 282 4.36 17.38 12.10
C GLY A 282 3.62 16.55 11.04
N GLN A 283 3.48 15.25 11.34
CA GLN A 283 2.90 14.27 10.42
C GLN A 283 1.47 14.63 9.97
N GLU A 284 0.63 15.15 10.86
CA GLU A 284 -0.74 15.55 10.53
C GLU A 284 -0.77 16.61 9.43
N LEU A 285 0.06 17.65 9.55
CA LEU A 285 0.08 18.73 8.56
C LEU A 285 0.63 18.22 7.22
N LYS A 286 1.74 17.47 7.23
CA LYS A 286 2.30 16.83 6.02
C LYS A 286 1.32 15.85 5.36
N SER A 287 0.40 15.26 6.13
CA SER A 287 -0.65 14.38 5.58
C SER A 287 -1.77 15.16 4.89
N ARG A 288 -2.05 16.41 5.31
CA ARG A 288 -3.03 17.31 4.67
C ARG A 288 -2.46 18.00 3.42
N TYR A 289 -1.15 18.21 3.39
CA TYR A 289 -0.41 18.84 2.29
C TYR A 289 0.64 17.85 1.75
N PRO A 290 0.28 16.97 0.81
CA PRO A 290 1.10 15.82 0.46
C PRO A 290 2.39 16.16 -0.31
N LEU A 291 2.53 17.39 -0.82
CA LEU A 291 3.64 17.79 -1.68
C LEU A 291 4.62 18.70 -0.95
N ARG A 292 5.92 18.43 -1.13
CA ARG A 292 7.01 19.33 -0.74
C ARG A 292 7.25 20.40 -1.80
N GLU A 293 7.17 20.01 -3.07
CA GLU A 293 7.33 20.87 -4.25
C GLU A 293 6.45 20.36 -5.39
N ALA A 294 6.00 21.26 -6.26
CA ALA A 294 5.22 20.93 -7.43
C ALA A 294 5.46 21.93 -8.56
N ARG A 295 5.40 21.48 -9.81
CA ARG A 295 5.49 22.33 -11.00
C ARG A 295 4.66 21.77 -12.14
N VAL A 296 3.96 22.64 -12.87
CA VAL A 296 3.23 22.27 -14.09
C VAL A 296 3.79 23.03 -15.28
N ASP A 297 4.38 22.29 -16.21
CA ASP A 297 4.92 22.83 -17.46
C ASP A 297 3.91 22.60 -18.58
N VAL A 298 3.44 23.68 -19.21
CA VAL A 298 2.45 23.64 -20.29
C VAL A 298 3.09 24.08 -21.59
N THR A 299 2.95 23.31 -22.65
CA THR A 299 3.40 23.62 -24.00
C THR A 299 2.24 23.60 -24.99
N ALA A 300 2.24 24.50 -25.98
CA ALA A 300 1.27 24.46 -27.06
C ALA A 300 1.61 23.36 -28.08
N ASP A 301 0.59 22.74 -28.65
CA ASP A 301 0.74 21.86 -29.80
C ASP A 301 0.75 22.71 -31.09
N PRO A 302 1.89 22.81 -31.81
CA PRO A 302 1.99 23.67 -32.99
C PRO A 302 1.04 23.23 -34.12
N ALA A 303 0.68 21.95 -34.18
CA ALA A 303 -0.21 21.41 -35.22
C ALA A 303 -1.69 21.62 -34.89
N ARG A 304 -2.04 21.92 -33.63
CA ARG A 304 -3.43 22.00 -33.16
C ARG A 304 -3.64 23.25 -32.31
N PRO A 305 -4.06 24.38 -32.92
CA PRO A 305 -4.37 25.60 -32.18
C PRO A 305 -5.38 25.36 -31.06
N GLY A 306 -5.11 25.89 -29.86
CA GLY A 306 -5.93 25.69 -28.66
C GLY A 306 -5.73 24.35 -27.94
N CYS A 307 -4.85 23.47 -28.45
CA CYS A 307 -4.44 22.26 -27.76
C CYS A 307 -3.11 22.47 -27.03
N TYR A 308 -3.05 22.01 -25.78
CA TYR A 308 -1.87 22.12 -24.92
C TYR A 308 -1.48 20.74 -24.38
N ARG A 309 -0.19 20.55 -24.14
CA ARG A 309 0.38 19.42 -23.40
C ARG A 309 0.87 19.93 -22.06
N ALA A 310 0.49 19.27 -20.97
CA ALA A 310 0.98 19.56 -19.63
C ALA A 310 1.87 18.42 -19.12
N VAL A 311 2.98 18.75 -18.48
CA VAL A 311 3.82 17.83 -17.71
C VAL A 311 3.80 18.30 -16.26
N VAL A 312 3.35 17.43 -15.35
CA VAL A 312 3.17 17.74 -13.94
C VAL A 312 4.26 17.03 -13.14
N PHE A 313 5.11 17.81 -12.47
CA PHE A 313 6.15 17.33 -11.57
C PHE A 313 5.64 17.44 -10.14
N LEU A 314 5.65 16.32 -9.41
CA LEU A 314 5.15 16.21 -8.04
C LEU A 314 6.26 15.63 -7.17
N ARG A 315 6.74 16.40 -6.19
CA ARG A 315 7.69 15.92 -5.18
C ARG A 315 6.93 15.75 -3.85
N PRO A 316 6.61 14.52 -3.43
CA PRO A 316 5.92 14.29 -2.16
C PRO A 316 6.87 14.50 -0.97
N HIS A 317 6.30 14.58 0.23
CA HIS A 317 7.09 14.36 1.44
C HIS A 317 7.51 12.89 1.52
N PHE A 318 8.79 12.65 1.79
CA PHE A 318 9.30 11.29 1.95
C PHE A 318 8.93 10.73 3.33
N GLN A 319 8.54 9.46 3.33
CA GLN A 319 8.33 8.67 4.54
C GLN A 319 9.61 7.88 4.87
N LEU A 320 9.86 7.65 6.15
CA LEU A 320 10.99 6.85 6.60
C LEU A 320 10.79 5.38 6.19
N GLU A 321 11.76 4.82 5.47
CA GLU A 321 11.74 3.42 5.01
C GLU A 321 12.66 2.52 5.85
N GLU A 322 13.91 2.93 6.03
CA GLU A 322 14.95 2.13 6.67
C GLU A 322 15.95 3.05 7.37
N LEU A 323 16.51 2.57 8.48
CA LEU A 323 17.60 3.22 9.20
C LEU A 323 18.62 2.17 9.62
N THR A 324 19.81 2.21 9.03
CA THR A 324 20.92 1.33 9.43
C THR A 324 21.78 2.05 10.46
N VAL A 325 21.83 1.52 11.68
CA VAL A 325 22.59 2.09 12.80
C VAL A 325 23.86 1.28 13.04
N SER A 326 25.03 1.93 13.02
CA SER A 326 26.27 1.34 13.51
C SER A 326 26.65 1.95 14.86
N LEU A 327 26.62 1.14 15.93
CA LEU A 327 27.03 1.58 17.26
C LEU A 327 28.54 1.37 17.42
N ARG A 328 29.25 2.41 17.87
CA ARG A 328 30.69 2.37 18.13
C ARG A 328 30.95 2.83 19.56
N LEU A 329 31.54 1.96 20.37
CA LEU A 329 32.08 2.33 21.67
C LEU A 329 33.41 3.05 21.43
N VAL A 330 33.50 4.30 21.88
CA VAL A 330 34.70 5.13 21.74
C VAL A 330 35.07 5.71 23.10
N ALA A 331 36.36 5.71 23.43
CA ALA A 331 36.85 6.30 24.69
C ALA A 331 36.77 7.84 24.67
N THR A 332 36.92 8.44 23.49
CA THR A 332 36.73 9.86 23.23
C THR A 332 35.85 9.99 21.99
N LEU A 333 34.82 10.82 22.06
CA LEU A 333 33.95 11.06 20.91
C LEU A 333 34.77 11.64 19.76
N PRO A 334 34.78 11.00 18.57
CA PRO A 334 35.45 11.58 17.40
C PRO A 334 34.75 12.89 17.03
N PRO A 335 35.47 13.82 16.35
CA PRO A 335 34.82 15.02 15.82
C PRO A 335 33.66 14.62 14.90
N PRO A 336 32.61 15.45 14.78
CA PRO A 336 31.50 15.20 13.87
C PRO A 336 32.06 14.91 12.47
N ALA A 337 31.55 13.87 11.82
CA ALA A 337 31.85 13.67 10.41
C ALA A 337 31.40 14.93 9.66
N ALA A 338 32.30 15.53 8.86
CA ALA A 338 31.92 16.61 7.97
C ALA A 338 30.92 16.04 6.95
N GLY A 339 29.65 16.34 7.17
CA GLY A 339 28.53 15.94 6.30
C GLY A 339 28.40 16.84 5.09
#